data_AF-A0A7X8QQ99-F1
#
_entry.id   AF-A0A7X8QQ99-F1
#
_cell.length_a   1.000
_cell.length_b   1.000
_cell.length_c   1.000
_cell.angle_alpha   90.00
_cell.angle_beta   90.00
_cell.angle_gamma   90.00
#
_symmetry.space_group_name_H-M   'P 1'
#
loop_
_entity.id
_entity.type
_entity.pdbx_description
1 polymer ?
#
loop_
_entity_poly.entity_id
_entity_poly.type
_entity_poly.pdbx_seq_one_letter_code
_entity_poly.pdbx_strand_id
1 'polypeptide(L)'
;MNYILPIVSSFSGGLVAGGAFISFVTLLEIFPRLMQFTNTDKYQMLYESIYILSTIAFTILYFSDFYIRLNSILVVIIGLLFGVYLGLFSSALAEILNVLPVILKKIKIKRNMKFVFYSLAIGKVAGALYYFIFKIGG
;
A
#
# COMPACT_ATOMS: atom_id res chain seq x y z
N MET A 1 15.41 5.34 30.84
CA MET A 1 15.73 5.82 29.47
C MET A 1 15.67 4.73 28.38
N ASN A 2 15.83 3.43 28.70
CA ASN A 2 15.81 2.35 27.70
C ASN A 2 14.49 2.11 26.94
N TYR A 3 13.34 2.59 27.44
CA TYR A 3 12.05 2.39 26.77
C TYR A 3 11.66 3.52 25.82
N ILE A 4 12.28 4.69 25.94
CA ILE A 4 11.88 5.87 25.15
C ILE A 4 12.33 5.72 23.69
N LEU A 5 13.57 5.26 23.47
CA LEU A 5 14.12 4.97 22.15
C LEU A 5 13.28 3.98 21.32
N PRO A 6 12.92 2.79 21.84
CA PRO A 6 12.11 1.83 21.09
C PRO A 6 10.68 2.31 20.84
N ILE A 7 10.08 3.09 21.74
CA ILE A 7 8.74 3.66 21.54
C ILE A 7 8.77 4.68 20.40
N VAL A 8 9.73 5.60 20.42
CA VAL A 8 9.85 6.63 19.37
C VAL A 8 10.22 6.01 18.02
N SER A 9 11.11 5.03 17.99
CA SER A 9 11.49 4.36 16.74
C SER A 9 10.35 3.53 16.16
N SER A 10 9.58 2.82 17.00
CA SER A 10 8.42 2.04 16.55
C SER A 10 7.30 2.95 16.06
N PHE A 11 7.05 4.06 16.75
CA PHE A 11 6.05 5.04 16.34
C PHE A 11 6.42 5.72 15.02
N SER A 12 7.69 6.14 14.86
CA SER A 12 8.20 6.70 13.61
C SER A 12 8.10 5.69 12.46
N GLY A 13 8.47 4.42 12.70
CA GLY A 13 8.31 3.35 11.71
C GLY A 13 6.86 3.14 11.28
N GLY A 14 5.93 3.14 12.23
CA GLY A 14 4.49 3.04 11.96
C GLY A 14 3.95 4.20 11.13
N LEU A 15 4.35 5.44 11.44
CA LEU A 15 3.96 6.63 10.68
C LEU A 15 4.48 6.59 9.24
N VAL A 16 5.74 6.22 9.04
CA VAL A 16 6.35 6.13 7.70
C VAL A 16 5.66 5.03 6.88
N ALA A 17 5.45 3.85 7.46
CA ALA A 17 4.79 2.74 6.78
C ALA A 17 3.33 3.05 6.44
N GLY A 18 2.56 3.60 7.40
CA GLY A 18 1.17 3.99 7.18
C GLY A 18 1.03 5.13 6.16
N GLY A 19 1.89 6.14 6.23
CA GLY A 19 1.92 7.24 5.28
C GLY A 19 2.26 6.78 3.86
N ALA A 20 3.22 5.86 3.70
CA ALA A 20 3.54 5.24 2.42
C ALA A 20 2.36 4.44 1.86
N PHE A 21 1.67 3.67 2.71
CA PHE A 21 0.51 2.88 2.33
C PHE A 21 -0.66 3.75 1.84
N ILE A 22 -1.05 4.78 2.61
CA ILE A 22 -2.13 5.69 2.23
C ILE A 22 -1.77 6.42 0.93
N SER A 23 -0.54 6.94 0.84
CA SER A 23 -0.06 7.61 -0.38
C SER A 23 -0.13 6.70 -1.61
N PHE A 24 0.21 5.42 -1.45
CA PHE A 24 0.13 4.44 -2.53
C PHE A 24 -1.32 4.14 -2.95
N VAL A 25 -2.23 3.94 -1.99
CA VAL A 25 -3.66 3.69 -2.28
C VAL A 25 -4.31 4.89 -2.97
N THR A 26 -3.98 6.11 -2.54
CA THR A 26 -4.49 7.34 -3.17
C THR A 26 -3.91 7.55 -4.56
N LEU A 27 -2.61 7.30 -4.77
CA LEU A 27 -1.99 7.33 -6.09
C LEU A 27 -2.62 6.30 -7.04
N LEU A 28 -3.02 5.15 -6.51
CA LEU A 28 -3.75 4.12 -7.26
C LEU A 28 -5.17 4.53 -7.68
N GLU A 29 -5.70 5.61 -7.12
CA GLU A 29 -7.07 6.06 -7.32
C GLU A 29 -8.11 4.94 -7.10
N ILE A 30 -7.85 4.07 -6.12
CA ILE A 30 -8.73 2.92 -5.82
C ILE A 30 -10.13 3.41 -5.41
N PHE A 31 -10.20 4.44 -4.55
CA PHE A 31 -11.50 4.98 -4.10
C PHE A 31 -12.28 5.66 -5.22
N PRO A 32 -11.70 6.60 -6.02
CA PRO A 32 -12.39 7.15 -7.18
C PRO A 32 -12.94 6.08 -8.14
N ARG A 33 -12.17 5.03 -8.44
CA ARG A 33 -12.63 3.93 -9.30
C ARG A 33 -13.81 3.17 -8.71
N LEU A 34 -13.75 2.90 -7.41
CA LEU A 34 -14.84 2.21 -6.70
C LEU A 34 -16.13 3.03 -6.80
N MET A 35 -16.01 4.34 -6.60
CA MET A 35 -17.13 5.28 -6.60
C MET A 35 -17.74 5.46 -7.99
N GLN A 36 -16.91 5.50 -9.04
CA GLN A 36 -17.36 5.53 -10.42
C GLN A 36 -18.10 4.24 -10.78
N PHE A 37 -17.60 3.08 -10.34
CA PHE A 37 -18.27 1.80 -10.57
C PHE A 37 -19.66 1.73 -9.89
N THR A 38 -19.80 2.32 -8.70
CA THR A 38 -21.08 2.36 -7.96
C THR A 38 -21.93 3.59 -8.26
N ASN A 39 -21.48 4.51 -9.13
CA ASN A 39 -22.10 5.82 -9.40
C ASN A 39 -22.37 6.65 -8.12
N THR A 40 -21.45 6.62 -7.16
CA THR A 40 -21.59 7.28 -5.85
C THR A 40 -20.49 8.31 -5.57
N ASP A 41 -20.17 9.15 -6.55
CA ASP A 41 -19.09 10.16 -6.47
C ASP A 41 -19.22 11.16 -5.30
N LYS A 42 -20.45 11.35 -4.79
CA LYS A 42 -20.73 12.28 -3.68
C LYS A 42 -20.24 11.81 -2.32
N TYR A 43 -19.92 10.53 -2.15
CA TYR A 43 -19.69 9.91 -0.84
C TYR A 43 -18.21 9.60 -0.54
N GLN A 44 -17.27 10.38 -1.09
CA GLN A 44 -15.83 10.07 -0.99
C GLN A 44 -15.35 9.94 0.46
N MET A 45 -15.73 10.90 1.30
CA MET A 45 -15.35 10.91 2.72
C MET A 45 -15.88 9.69 3.47
N LEU A 46 -17.03 9.13 3.07
CA LEU A 46 -17.57 7.92 3.71
C LEU A 46 -16.73 6.69 3.35
N TYR A 47 -16.34 6.53 2.07
CA TYR A 47 -15.47 5.42 1.66
C TYR A 47 -14.12 5.46 2.38
N GLU A 48 -13.49 6.63 2.45
CA GLU A 48 -12.22 6.80 3.16
C GLU A 48 -12.36 6.52 4.67
N SER A 49 -13.42 7.02 5.30
CA SER A 49 -13.67 6.79 6.73
C SER A 49 -13.92 5.31 7.05
N ILE A 50 -14.72 4.61 6.22
CA ILE A 50 -14.98 3.18 6.35
C ILE A 50 -13.68 2.39 6.18
N TYR A 51 -12.83 2.78 5.22
CA TYR A 51 -11.54 2.14 5.00
C TYR A 51 -10.59 2.30 6.19
N ILE A 52 -10.49 3.51 6.75
CA ILE A 52 -9.67 3.79 7.93
C ILE A 52 -10.17 2.98 9.13
N LEU A 53 -11.48 3.02 9.41
CA LEU A 53 -12.08 2.26 10.51
C LEU A 53 -11.87 0.75 10.36
N SER A 54 -12.06 0.22 9.15
CA SER A 54 -11.83 -1.20 8.85
C SER A 54 -10.37 -1.57 9.08
N THR A 55 -9.42 -0.73 8.65
CA THR A 55 -7.98 -0.97 8.83
C THR A 55 -7.59 -1.00 10.31
N ILE A 56 -8.11 -0.07 11.11
CA ILE A 56 -7.87 -0.03 12.55
C ILE A 56 -8.44 -1.29 13.21
N ALA A 57 -9.71 -1.63 12.92
CA ALA A 57 -10.37 -2.81 13.48
C ALA A 57 -9.63 -4.11 13.11
N PHE A 58 -9.23 -4.26 11.84
CA PHE A 58 -8.53 -5.46 11.37
C PHE A 58 -7.10 -5.55 11.94
N THR A 59 -6.43 -4.41 12.15
CA THR A 59 -5.12 -4.37 12.83
C THR A 59 -5.24 -4.88 14.26
N ILE A 60 -6.25 -4.42 15.01
CA ILE A 60 -6.50 -4.88 16.38
C ILE A 60 -6.79 -6.40 16.38
N LEU A 61 -7.63 -6.87 15.47
CA LEU A 61 -7.93 -8.31 15.33
C LEU A 61 -6.69 -9.13 15.00
N TYR A 62 -5.83 -8.64 14.10
CA TYR A 62 -4.58 -9.31 13.71
C TYR A 62 -3.63 -9.51 14.89
N PHE A 63 -3.53 -8.53 15.79
CA PHE A 63 -2.70 -8.64 16.99
C PHE A 63 -3.37 -9.40 18.15
N SER A 64 -4.68 -9.60 18.11
CA SER A 64 -5.43 -10.17 19.24
C SER A 64 -5.42 -11.71 19.30
N ASP A 65 -4.62 -12.41 18.49
CA ASP A 65 -4.59 -13.89 18.40
C ASP A 65 -6.01 -14.50 18.36
N PHE A 66 -6.93 -13.80 17.71
CA PHE A 66 -8.35 -14.14 17.74
C PHE A 66 -8.67 -15.09 16.58
N TYR A 67 -8.82 -16.37 16.90
CA TYR A 67 -9.11 -17.39 15.89
C TYR A 67 -10.62 -17.56 15.71
N ILE A 68 -11.14 -17.05 14.59
CA ILE A 68 -12.55 -17.24 14.21
C ILE A 68 -12.65 -18.50 13.35
N ARG A 69 -13.45 -19.48 13.80
CA ARG A 69 -13.84 -20.62 12.95
C ARG A 69 -14.92 -20.16 11.97
N LEU A 70 -14.52 -19.89 10.74
CA LEU A 70 -15.41 -19.52 9.64
C LEU A 70 -16.05 -20.77 9.02
N ASN A 71 -17.35 -20.70 8.75
CA ASN A 71 -18.06 -21.71 7.97
C ASN A 71 -17.59 -21.67 6.50
N SER A 72 -17.59 -22.81 5.80
CA SER A 72 -17.14 -22.92 4.41
C SER A 72 -17.80 -21.91 3.47
N ILE A 73 -19.10 -21.63 3.67
CA ILE A 73 -19.82 -20.62 2.87
C ILE A 73 -19.25 -19.20 3.07
N LEU A 74 -18.93 -18.83 4.32
CA LEU A 74 -18.35 -17.51 4.61
C LEU A 74 -16.96 -17.36 3.99
N VAL A 75 -16.16 -18.43 4.00
CA VAL A 75 -14.83 -18.44 3.36
C VAL A 75 -14.95 -18.19 1.85
N VAL A 76 -15.94 -18.81 1.19
CA VAL A 76 -16.18 -18.59 -0.25
C VAL A 76 -16.56 -17.14 -0.53
N ILE A 77 -17.48 -16.56 0.27
CA ILE A 77 -17.90 -15.17 0.11
C ILE A 77 -16.71 -14.21 0.30
N ILE A 78 -15.92 -14.41 1.35
CA ILE A 78 -14.72 -13.61 1.62
C ILE A 78 -13.72 -13.75 0.48
N GLY A 79 -13.51 -14.97 -0.04
CA GLY A 79 -12.65 -15.22 -1.19
C GLY A 79 -13.08 -14.48 -2.46
N LEU A 80 -14.39 -14.44 -2.73
CA LEU A 80 -14.94 -13.67 -3.85
C LEU A 80 -14.71 -12.17 -3.68
N LEU A 81 -14.93 -11.63 -2.48
CA LEU A 81 -14.68 -10.23 -2.17
C LEU A 81 -13.19 -9.87 -2.35
N PHE A 82 -12.28 -10.75 -1.91
CA PHE A 82 -10.85 -10.61 -2.16
C PHE A 82 -10.53 -10.63 -3.66
N GLY A 83 -11.18 -11.48 -4.43
CA GLY A 83 -11.04 -11.51 -5.89
C GLY A 83 -11.46 -10.21 -6.55
N VAL A 84 -12.60 -9.64 -6.15
CA VAL A 84 -13.07 -8.33 -6.64
C VAL A 84 -12.07 -7.23 -6.29
N TYR A 85 -11.59 -7.19 -5.04
CA TYR A 85 -10.57 -6.24 -4.62
C TYR A 85 -9.26 -6.36 -5.42
N LEU A 86 -8.74 -7.58 -5.58
CA LEU A 86 -7.51 -7.84 -6.35
C LEU A 86 -7.68 -7.50 -7.84
N GLY A 87 -8.86 -7.73 -8.41
CA GLY A 87 -9.18 -7.36 -9.79
C GLY A 87 -9.15 -5.84 -9.99
N LEU A 88 -9.80 -5.09 -9.10
CA LEU A 88 -9.79 -3.62 -9.09
C LEU A 88 -8.36 -3.08 -8.88
N PHE A 89 -7.63 -3.69 -7.94
CA PHE A 89 -6.24 -3.32 -7.66
C PHE A 89 -5.32 -3.55 -8.86
N SER A 90 -5.46 -4.69 -9.55
CA SER A 90 -4.68 -5.01 -10.75
C SER A 90 -4.98 -4.05 -11.90
N SER A 91 -6.26 -3.72 -12.13
CA SER A 91 -6.68 -2.73 -13.13
C SER A 91 -6.10 -1.34 -12.83
N ALA A 92 -6.13 -0.92 -11.56
CA ALA A 92 -5.52 0.33 -11.12
C ALA A 92 -4.01 0.39 -11.36
N LEU A 93 -3.31 -0.70 -11.06
CA LEU A 93 -1.89 -0.80 -11.31
C LEU A 93 -1.58 -0.69 -12.81
N ALA A 94 -2.36 -1.37 -13.66
CA ALA A 94 -2.18 -1.34 -15.11
C ALA A 94 -2.35 0.07 -15.70
N GLU A 95 -3.35 0.83 -15.23
CA GLU A 95 -3.56 2.20 -15.70
C GLU A 95 -2.42 3.13 -15.30
N ILE A 96 -1.94 3.03 -14.06
CA ILE A 96 -0.84 3.88 -13.59
C ILE A 96 0.47 3.51 -14.26
N LEU A 97 0.72 2.24 -14.51
CA LEU A 97 1.86 1.80 -15.31
C LEU A 97 1.82 2.39 -16.72
N ASN A 98 0.63 2.58 -17.29
CA ASN A 98 0.46 3.21 -18.60
C ASN A 98 0.67 4.74 -18.56
N VAL A 99 0.29 5.40 -17.46
CA VAL A 99 0.42 6.86 -17.27
C VAL A 99 1.85 7.27 -16.86
N LEU A 100 2.59 6.43 -16.13
CA LEU A 100 3.95 6.71 -15.66
C LEU A 100 4.92 7.16 -16.79
N PRO A 101 5.01 6.49 -17.95
CA PRO A 101 5.85 6.93 -19.07
C PRO A 101 5.46 8.31 -19.61
N VAL A 102 4.16 8.64 -19.58
CA VAL A 102 3.64 9.94 -20.06
C VAL A 102 4.08 11.06 -19.12
N ILE A 103 3.96 10.86 -17.81
CA ILE A 103 4.43 11.81 -16.79
C ILE A 103 5.95 12.02 -16.93
N LEU A 104 6.72 10.94 -17.06
CA LEU A 104 8.18 11.00 -17.23
C LEU A 104 8.61 11.77 -18.48
N LYS A 105 7.88 11.65 -19.59
CA LYS A 105 8.09 12.46 -20.80
C LYS A 105 7.72 13.93 -20.60
N LYS A 106 6.62 14.23 -19.89
CA LYS A 106 6.16 15.60 -19.61
C LYS A 106 7.11 16.40 -18.73
N ILE A 107 7.83 15.76 -17.80
CA ILE A 107 8.82 16.42 -16.93
C ILE A 107 10.08 16.85 -17.73
N LYS A 108 10.14 16.63 -19.06
CA LYS A 108 11.28 17.01 -19.93
C LYS A 108 12.62 16.56 -19.35
N ILE A 109 12.68 15.35 -18.78
CA ILE A 109 13.96 14.67 -18.45
C ILE A 109 14.60 14.24 -19.78
N LYS A 110 15.05 15.23 -20.56
CA LYS A 110 15.45 15.10 -21.98
C LYS A 110 16.77 14.37 -22.19
N ARG A 111 17.53 14.05 -21.13
CA ARG A 111 18.86 13.43 -21.30
C ARG A 111 18.98 12.04 -20.69
N ASN A 112 18.57 11.82 -19.45
CA ASN A 112 19.09 10.69 -18.70
C ASN A 112 18.02 9.92 -17.88
N MET A 113 16.85 9.63 -18.45
CA MET A 113 15.80 8.80 -17.81
C MET A 113 16.38 7.49 -17.26
N LYS A 114 17.34 6.89 -17.99
CA LYS A 114 18.10 5.71 -17.56
C LYS A 114 18.77 5.90 -16.19
N PHE A 115 19.38 7.05 -15.93
CA PHE A 115 20.11 7.31 -14.68
C PHE A 115 19.19 7.38 -13.46
N VAL A 116 17.95 7.87 -13.61
CA VAL A 116 16.97 7.87 -12.51
C VAL A 116 16.60 6.45 -12.13
N PHE A 117 16.32 5.61 -13.14
CA PHE A 117 16.04 4.19 -12.92
C PHE A 117 17.25 3.44 -12.33
N TYR A 118 18.46 3.69 -12.83
CA TYR A 118 19.68 3.09 -12.27
C TYR A 118 19.93 3.54 -10.83
N SER A 119 19.75 4.83 -10.51
CA SER A 119 19.90 5.33 -9.14
C SER A 119 18.90 4.69 -8.17
N LEU A 120 17.63 4.57 -8.57
CA LEU A 120 16.60 3.88 -7.79
C LEU A 120 16.90 2.38 -7.62
N ALA A 121 17.34 1.71 -8.70
CA ALA A 121 17.69 0.30 -8.67
C ALA A 121 18.89 0.04 -7.75
N ILE A 122 19.95 0.85 -7.88
CA ILE A 122 21.15 0.77 -7.04
C ILE A 122 20.78 1.04 -5.58
N GLY A 123 19.96 2.05 -5.30
CA GLY A 123 19.47 2.33 -3.95
C GLY A 123 18.72 1.15 -3.33
N LYS A 124 17.82 0.51 -4.09
CA LYS A 124 17.11 -0.71 -3.65
C LYS A 124 18.06 -1.89 -3.40
N VAL A 125 19.01 -2.12 -4.31
CA VAL A 125 19.98 -3.22 -4.19
C VAL A 125 20.92 -2.99 -3.00
N ALA A 126 21.45 -1.78 -2.84
CA ALA A 126 22.31 -1.42 -1.71
C ALA A 126 21.57 -1.56 -0.37
N GLY A 127 20.30 -1.11 -0.31
CA GLY A 127 19.46 -1.29 0.88
C GLY A 127 19.19 -2.77 1.21
N ALA A 128 18.92 -3.59 0.19
CA ALA A 128 18.73 -5.03 0.35
C ALA A 128 20.01 -5.73 0.83
N LEU A 129 21.18 -5.39 0.25
CA LEU A 129 22.48 -5.90 0.68
C LEU A 129 22.80 -5.51 2.12
N TYR A 130 22.57 -4.24 2.49
CA TYR A 130 22.76 -3.79 3.87
C TYR A 130 21.89 -4.57 4.86
N TYR A 131 20.61 -4.77 4.53
CA TYR A 131 19.70 -5.54 5.37
C TYR A 131 20.17 -6.99 5.57
N PHE A 132 20.57 -7.67 4.49
CA PHE A 132 21.01 -9.07 4.57
C PHE A 132 22.33 -9.24 5.33
N ILE A 133 23.31 -8.38 5.06
CA ILE A 133 24.64 -8.48 5.67
C ILE A 133 24.59 -8.12 7.17
N PHE A 134 23.91 -7.03 7.54
CA PHE A 134 23.95 -6.52 8.92
C PHE A 134 22.84 -7.04 9.83
N LYS A 135 21.69 -7.47 9.29
CA LYS A 135 20.52 -7.84 10.11
C LYS A 135 20.23 -9.33 10.17
N ILE A 136 20.71 -10.10 9.19
CA ILE A 136 20.46 -11.55 9.08
C ILE A 136 21.74 -12.39 9.23
N GLY A 137 22.91 -11.83 8.91
CA GLY A 137 24.21 -12.52 8.95
C GLY A 137 25.06 -12.29 10.20
N GLY A 138 24.50 -11.72 11.27
CA GLY A 138 25.20 -11.42 12.53
C GLY A 138 24.45 -11.95 13.75
#